data_AF-A0A954EZJ4-F1
#
_entry.id   AF-A0A954EZJ4-F1
#
_cell.length_a   1.000
_cell.length_b   1.000
_cell.length_c   1.000
_cell.angle_alpha   90.00
_cell.angle_beta   90.00
_cell.angle_gamma   90.00
#
_symmetry.space_group_name_H-M   'P 1'
#
loop_
_entity.id
_entity.type
_entity.pdbx_description
1 polymer ?
#
loop_
_entity_poly.entity_id
_entity_poly.type
_entity_poly.pdbx_seq_one_letter_code
_entity_poly.pdbx_strand_id
1 'polypeptide(L)'
;TRPILGRANLRGKRTTGGGRVEIRKALYMPTVVAMKHNPAIKRFYERLVANGKPKLVALIAAMRKLITILNVMIRNGNTWEIQPQST
;
A
#
# COMPACT_ATOMS: atom_id res chain seq x y z
N THR A 1 -1.53 -26.27 -31.91
CA THR A 1 -2.83 -25.83 -31.35
C THR A 1 -2.76 -25.91 -29.83
N ARG A 2 -2.90 -24.77 -29.14
CA ARG A 2 -2.76 -24.62 -27.67
C ARG A 2 -3.92 -25.30 -26.92
N PRO A 3 -3.78 -25.54 -25.61
CA PRO A 3 -4.40 -24.56 -24.71
C PRO A 3 -3.50 -24.14 -23.54
N ILE A 4 -3.36 -22.84 -23.38
CA ILE A 4 -2.82 -22.17 -22.20
C ILE A 4 -3.92 -22.15 -21.13
N LEU A 5 -3.70 -22.85 -20.03
CA LEU A 5 -4.66 -22.97 -18.92
C LEU A 5 -4.90 -21.59 -18.29
N GLY A 6 -6.14 -21.11 -18.37
CA GLY A 6 -6.57 -19.84 -17.80
C GLY A 6 -6.42 -19.82 -16.28
N ARG A 7 -5.88 -18.72 -15.76
CA ARG A 7 -5.84 -18.45 -14.32
C ARG A 7 -7.27 -18.37 -13.78
N ALA A 8 -7.64 -19.27 -12.87
CA ALA A 8 -8.88 -19.14 -12.12
C ALA A 8 -8.83 -17.88 -11.24
N ASN A 9 -9.79 -16.96 -11.44
CA ASN A 9 -10.03 -15.84 -10.53
C ASN A 9 -10.65 -16.38 -9.24
N LEU A 10 -9.82 -16.69 -8.25
CA LEU A 10 -10.27 -17.07 -6.91
C LEU A 10 -11.15 -15.95 -6.31
N ARG A 11 -12.47 -16.17 -6.26
CA ARG A 11 -13.44 -15.31 -5.57
C ARG A 11 -13.42 -15.62 -4.07
N GLY A 12 -12.28 -15.37 -3.42
CA GLY A 12 -12.08 -15.51 -1.98
C GLY A 12 -11.48 -14.25 -1.38
N LYS A 13 -11.32 -14.22 -0.05
CA LYS A 13 -10.64 -13.10 0.63
C LYS A 13 -9.19 -13.05 0.17
N ARG A 14 -8.81 -11.99 -0.57
CA ARG A 14 -7.45 -11.81 -1.08
C ARG A 14 -6.47 -11.78 0.09
N THR A 15 -5.68 -12.83 0.23
CA THR A 15 -4.57 -12.92 1.18
C THR A 15 -3.27 -12.51 0.48
N THR A 16 -2.45 -11.73 1.17
CA THR A 16 -1.09 -11.41 0.70
C THR A 16 -0.11 -12.50 1.16
N GLY A 17 -0.43 -13.76 0.89
CA GLY A 17 0.39 -14.92 1.30
C GLY A 17 1.61 -15.14 0.41
N GLY A 18 1.57 -14.71 -0.86
CA GLY A 18 2.66 -14.83 -1.82
C GLY A 18 3.37 -13.51 -2.15
N GLY A 19 4.55 -13.60 -2.79
CA GLY A 19 5.25 -12.47 -3.40
C GLY A 19 6.41 -11.89 -2.58
N ARG A 20 6.58 -10.56 -2.62
CA ARG A 20 7.77 -9.84 -2.09
C ARG A 20 7.73 -9.65 -0.57
N VAL A 21 7.99 -10.72 0.18
CA VAL A 21 8.05 -10.72 1.66
C VAL A 21 9.08 -9.72 2.18
N GLU A 22 10.28 -9.70 1.58
CA GLU A 22 11.37 -8.81 1.98
C GLU A 22 10.99 -7.32 1.87
N ILE A 23 10.24 -6.94 0.83
CA ILE A 23 9.75 -5.56 0.70
C ILE A 23 8.76 -5.23 1.81
N ARG A 24 7.88 -6.16 2.20
CA ARG A 24 6.94 -5.90 3.31
C ARG A 24 7.65 -5.73 4.64
N LYS A 25 8.70 -6.52 4.90
CA LYS A 25 9.55 -6.37 6.09
C LYS A 25 10.26 -5.01 6.06
N ALA A 26 10.90 -4.67 4.95
CA ALA A 26 11.62 -3.40 4.79
C ALA A 26 10.70 -2.18 4.90
N LEU A 27 9.46 -2.26 4.40
CA LEU A 27 8.48 -1.17 4.43
C LEU A 27 7.70 -1.05 5.74
N TYR A 28 7.81 -2.01 6.67
CA TYR A 28 7.07 -1.96 7.93
C TYR A 28 7.44 -0.72 8.75
N MET A 29 8.71 -0.58 9.11
CA MET A 29 9.17 0.57 9.90
C MET A 29 8.98 1.92 9.19
N PRO A 30 9.32 2.07 7.89
CA PRO A 30 9.02 3.28 7.13
C PRO A 30 7.54 3.66 7.15
N THR A 31 6.64 2.69 7.04
CA THR A 31 5.19 2.95 7.06
C THR A 31 4.72 3.42 8.43
N VAL A 32 5.24 2.84 9.52
CA VAL A 32 4.91 3.27 10.88
C VAL A 32 5.39 4.71 11.14
N VAL A 33 6.60 5.06 10.70
CA VAL A 33 7.12 6.43 10.79
C VAL A 33 6.28 7.38 9.93
N ALA A 34 5.97 6.98 8.69
CA ALA A 34 5.12 7.77 7.81
C ALA A 34 3.73 8.01 8.41
N MET A 35 3.12 7.05 9.10
CA MET A 35 1.84 7.27 9.78
C MET A 35 1.90 8.32 10.90
N LYS A 36 3.07 8.55 11.51
CA LYS A 36 3.25 9.58 12.55
C LYS A 36 3.49 10.97 11.96
N HIS A 37 4.37 11.07 10.96
CA HIS A 37 4.83 12.36 10.43
C HIS A 37 4.06 12.82 9.19
N ASN A 38 3.42 11.90 8.48
CA ASN A 38 2.76 12.18 7.21
C ASN A 38 1.23 12.12 7.36
N PRO A 39 0.55 13.28 7.39
CA PRO A 39 -0.90 13.33 7.59
C PRO A 39 -1.68 12.65 6.46
N ALA A 40 -1.15 12.60 5.23
CA ALA A 40 -1.82 11.95 4.10
C ALA A 40 -1.90 10.42 4.25
N ILE A 41 -0.84 9.81 4.78
CA ILE A 41 -0.78 8.37 5.03
C ILE A 41 -1.59 8.01 6.28
N LYS A 42 -1.50 8.85 7.33
CA LYS A 42 -2.31 8.70 8.55
C LYS A 42 -3.81 8.69 8.25
N ARG A 43 -4.31 9.72 7.54
CA ARG A 43 -5.73 9.80 7.14
C ARG A 43 -6.16 8.61 6.30
N PHE A 44 -5.31 8.14 5.40
CA PHE A 44 -5.60 6.96 4.58
C PHE A 44 -5.77 5.69 5.43
N TYR A 45 -4.87 5.48 6.39
CA TYR A 45 -4.94 4.38 7.34
C TYR A 45 -6.20 4.48 8.23
N GLU A 46 -6.45 5.66 8.80
CA GLU A 46 -7.63 5.91 9.66
C GLU A 46 -8.94 5.66 8.91
N ARG A 47 -9.06 6.14 7.67
CA ARG A 47 -10.23 5.87 6.81
C ARG A 47 -10.45 4.37 6.59
N LEU A 48 -9.38 3.60 6.39
CA LEU A 48 -9.48 2.15 6.22
C LEU A 48 -9.93 1.44 7.50
N VAL A 49 -9.41 1.88 8.65
CA VAL A 49 -9.81 1.34 9.96
C VAL A 49 -11.25 1.71 10.29
N ALA A 50 -11.66 2.95 10.02
CA ALA A 50 -13.05 3.43 10.19
C ALA A 50 -14.04 2.61 9.33
N ASN A 51 -13.62 2.19 8.13
CA ASN A 51 -14.38 1.29 7.26
C ASN A 51 -14.39 -0.18 7.74
N GLY A 52 -14.00 -0.47 8.98
CA GLY A 52 -14.02 -1.80 9.59
C GLY A 52 -12.98 -2.77 9.04
N LYS A 53 -11.94 -2.29 8.34
CA LYS A 53 -10.87 -3.18 7.85
C LYS A 53 -9.94 -3.60 9.00
N PRO A 54 -9.43 -4.85 9.01
CA PRO A 54 -8.43 -5.25 9.99
C PRO A 54 -7.20 -4.35 9.93
N LYS A 55 -6.64 -4.00 11.09
CA LYS A 55 -5.49 -3.09 11.22
C LYS A 55 -4.31 -3.51 10.34
N LEU A 56 -4.01 -4.81 10.28
CA LEU A 56 -2.93 -5.34 9.44
C LEU A 56 -3.20 -5.15 7.95
N VAL A 57 -4.46 -5.27 7.50
CA VAL A 57 -4.84 -5.04 6.10
C VAL A 57 -4.70 -3.55 5.76
N ALA A 58 -5.11 -2.67 6.68
CA ALA A 58 -4.94 -1.23 6.52
C ALA A 58 -3.45 -0.84 6.45
N LEU A 59 -2.60 -1.48 7.26
CA LEU A 59 -1.15 -1.27 7.26
C LEU A 59 -0.51 -1.71 5.93
N ILE A 60 -0.87 -2.91 5.44
CA ILE A 60 -0.36 -3.40 4.13
C ILE A 60 -0.82 -2.51 2.99
N ALA A 61 -2.05 -1.98 3.05
CA ALA A 61 -2.54 -1.01 2.08
C ALA A 61 -1.75 0.31 2.15
N ALA A 62 -1.43 0.78 3.36
CA ALA A 62 -0.61 1.98 3.56
C ALA A 62 0.83 1.79 3.02
N MET A 63 1.46 0.62 3.25
CA MET A 63 2.76 0.27 2.66
C MET A 63 2.73 0.37 1.14
N ARG A 64 1.66 -0.16 0.51
CA ARG A 64 1.50 -0.12 -0.95
C ARG A 64 1.38 1.32 -1.44
N LYS A 65 0.64 2.18 -0.72
CA LYS A 65 0.53 3.60 -1.06
C LYS A 65 1.88 4.31 -0.93
N LEU A 66 2.65 4.02 0.11
CA LEU A 66 3.96 4.59 0.35
C LEU A 66 4.95 4.26 -0.78
N ILE A 67 5.09 2.98 -1.15
CA ILE A 67 6.01 2.58 -2.23
C ILE A 67 5.60 3.15 -3.60
N THR A 68 4.30 3.30 -3.86
CA THR A 68 3.84 3.95 -5.10
C THR A 68 4.24 5.43 -5.13
N ILE A 69 4.11 6.16 -4.02
CA ILE A 69 4.53 7.56 -3.99
C ILE A 69 6.04 7.68 -4.17
N LEU A 70 6.82 6.86 -3.45
CA LEU A 70 8.27 6.82 -3.61
C LEU A 70 8.69 6.52 -5.06
N ASN A 71 8.03 5.57 -5.72
CA ASN A 71 8.32 5.23 -7.10
C ASN A 71 8.00 6.39 -8.07
N VAL A 72 6.93 7.13 -7.82
CA VAL A 72 6.58 8.34 -8.60
C VAL A 72 7.61 9.44 -8.36
N MET A 73 8.03 9.66 -7.11
CA MET A 73 9.07 10.65 -6.76
C MET A 73 10.38 10.36 -7.48
N ILE A 74 10.86 9.11 -7.42
CA ILE A 74 12.09 8.67 -8.10
C ILE A 74 11.97 8.87 -9.61
N ARG A 75 10.82 8.51 -10.20
CA ARG A 75 10.59 8.67 -11.64
C ARG A 75 10.58 10.14 -12.08
N ASN A 76 10.01 11.02 -11.27
CA ASN A 76 9.84 12.42 -11.61
C ASN A 76 11.04 13.29 -11.17
N GLY A 77 11.96 12.74 -10.37
CA GLY A 77 13.06 13.51 -9.76
C GLY A 77 12.60 14.50 -8.67
N ASN A 78 11.35 14.39 -8.20
CA ASN A 78 10.76 15.33 -7.26
C ASN A 78 10.92 14.86 -5.81
N THR A 79 11.08 15.81 -4.91
CA THR A 79 11.08 15.56 -3.45
C THR A 79 9.65 15.42 -2.92
N TRP A 80 9.54 15.00 -1.66
CA TRP A 80 8.23 14.76 -1.06
C TRP A 80 7.47 16.08 -0.90
N GLU A 81 6.34 16.20 -1.59
CA GLU A 81 5.39 17.28 -1.39
C GLU A 81 4.17 16.78 -0.61
N ILE A 82 3.73 17.57 0.36
CA ILE A 82 2.49 17.30 1.08
C ILE A 82 1.36 17.55 0.08
N GLN A 83 0.85 16.49 -0.54
CA GLN A 83 -0.25 16.63 -1.49
C GLN A 83 -1.46 17.27 -0.79
N PRO A 84 -1.88 18.48 -1.21
CA PRO A 84 -3.12 19.06 -0.73
C PRO A 84 -4.25 18.16 -1.23
N GLN A 85 -5.10 17.72 -0.30
CA GLN A 85 -6.19 16.81 -0.66
C GLN A 85 -7.18 17.63 -1.47
N SER A 86 -7.36 17.30 -2.75
CA SER A 86 -8.47 17.82 -3.55
C SER A 86 -9.76 17.57 -2.78
N THR A 87 -10.50 18.66 -2.53
CA THR A 87 -11.83 18.71 -1.92
C THR A 87 -12.75 17.60 -2.42
#